data_AF-A0A1V3X7Z8-F1
#
_entry.id   AF-A0A1V3X7Z8-F1
#
_cell.length_a   1.000
_cell.length_b   1.000
_cell.length_c   1.000
_cell.angle_alpha   90.00
_cell.angle_beta   90.00
_cell.angle_gamma   90.00
#
_symmetry.space_group_name_H-M   'P 1'
#
loop_
_entity.id
_entity.type
_entity.pdbx_description
1 polymer ?
#
loop_
_entity_poly.entity_id
_entity_poly.type
_entity_poly.pdbx_seq_one_letter_code
_entity_poly.pdbx_strand_id
1 'polypeptide(L)'
;MFNTGLLNTGVGNAGSYNSGSFNVGASNTGSWNAGDTNTGWFNPGNLNTGIANTGDVNTGGFNQGNLNNGFFWRGDGQGHAGFDYTLTIPAIALNLDVKVPLDIPITGHLGDIVIGSFTIPTLHLNGNNLTGTIGPIVVDPITISGPSVDLHVGGAGESLQLGISGPGVGPVVIPVLQVAAGPGVGNSTGGVSSGFFNSGSGSASGFGNVGGVLGGGILVGLRVRGMWGVGFGGVEPR
;
A
#
# COMPACT_ATOMS: atom_id res chain seq x y z
N MET A 1 33.73 31.33 -40.35
CA MET A 1 32.84 30.33 -39.74
C MET A 1 31.46 30.51 -40.34
N PHE A 2 30.93 29.50 -41.05
CA PHE A 2 29.66 29.62 -41.77
C PHE A 2 28.53 29.06 -40.90
N ASN A 3 27.65 29.94 -40.40
CA ASN A 3 26.39 29.55 -39.78
C ASN A 3 25.26 30.30 -40.49
N THR A 4 24.11 29.66 -40.65
CA THR A 4 22.89 30.27 -41.18
C THR A 4 21.85 30.36 -40.06
N GLY A 5 21.25 31.53 -39.86
CA GLY A 5 20.25 31.80 -38.82
C GLY A 5 20.83 32.51 -37.58
N LEU A 6 20.11 32.46 -36.45
CA LEU A 6 20.36 33.37 -35.31
C LEU A 6 21.15 32.70 -34.18
N LEU A 7 22.13 33.41 -33.61
CA LEU A 7 22.76 33.06 -32.33
C LEU A 7 23.36 31.64 -32.26
N ASN A 8 23.88 31.14 -33.39
CA ASN A 8 24.63 29.90 -33.41
C ASN A 8 26.07 30.11 -32.91
N THR A 9 26.60 29.17 -32.14
CA THR A 9 28.02 29.11 -31.75
C THR A 9 28.70 27.91 -32.38
N GLY A 10 29.94 28.08 -32.89
CA GLY A 10 30.70 27.07 -33.63
C GLY A 10 30.57 27.18 -35.15
N VAL A 11 30.59 26.06 -35.88
CA VAL A 11 30.75 26.02 -37.35
C VAL A 11 29.71 25.16 -38.05
N GLY A 12 29.17 25.62 -39.18
CA GLY A 12 28.36 24.81 -40.08
C GLY A 12 26.92 24.60 -39.62
N ASN A 13 26.44 25.38 -38.65
CA ASN A 13 25.08 25.22 -38.14
C ASN A 13 24.06 25.92 -39.04
N ALA A 14 22.92 25.27 -39.29
CA ALA A 14 21.78 25.83 -40.02
C ALA A 14 20.54 25.88 -39.12
N GLY A 15 19.99 27.08 -38.90
CA GLY A 15 18.89 27.33 -37.96
C GLY A 15 19.32 28.25 -36.83
N SER A 16 18.79 28.09 -35.62
CA SER A 16 19.00 29.08 -34.55
C SER A 16 19.38 28.47 -33.22
N TYR A 17 20.17 29.20 -32.41
CA TYR A 17 20.56 28.82 -31.04
C TYR A 17 21.33 27.50 -30.92
N ASN A 18 21.91 27.00 -32.01
CA ASN A 18 22.73 25.79 -31.98
C ASN A 18 24.11 26.08 -31.39
N SER A 19 24.64 25.12 -30.64
CA SER A 19 25.99 25.18 -30.08
C SER A 19 26.81 23.96 -30.49
N GLY A 20 27.94 24.21 -31.16
CA GLY A 20 28.83 23.18 -31.68
C GLY A 20 28.88 23.20 -33.21
N SER A 21 28.86 22.04 -33.87
CA SER A 21 29.12 21.97 -35.31
C SER A 21 28.10 21.17 -36.11
N PHE A 22 27.77 21.66 -37.30
CA PHE A 22 26.93 20.96 -38.28
C PHE A 22 25.56 20.52 -37.75
N ASN A 23 24.96 21.30 -36.84
CA ASN A 23 23.59 21.05 -36.39
C ASN A 23 22.58 21.73 -37.32
N VAL A 24 21.46 21.06 -37.60
CA VAL A 24 20.34 21.57 -38.39
C VAL A 24 19.10 21.64 -37.49
N GLY A 25 18.43 22.79 -37.44
CA GLY A 25 17.26 23.04 -36.59
C GLY A 25 17.57 24.04 -35.48
N ALA A 26 16.95 23.88 -34.31
CA ALA A 26 17.04 24.83 -33.21
C ALA A 26 17.55 24.22 -31.90
N SER A 27 18.33 25.01 -31.15
CA SER A 27 18.72 24.70 -29.76
C SER A 27 19.48 23.38 -29.56
N ASN A 28 20.13 22.85 -30.59
CA ASN A 28 20.94 21.66 -30.45
C ASN A 28 22.31 21.97 -29.81
N THR A 29 22.81 21.06 -29.00
CA THR A 29 24.16 21.12 -28.41
C THR A 29 24.96 19.89 -28.82
N GLY A 30 26.17 20.10 -29.35
CA GLY A 30 27.07 19.04 -29.79
C GLY A 30 27.28 19.07 -31.29
N SER A 31 27.21 17.94 -32.01
CA SER A 31 27.44 17.96 -33.46
C SER A 31 26.57 17.00 -34.25
N TRP A 32 26.28 17.39 -35.49
CA TRP A 32 25.54 16.55 -36.44
C TRP A 32 24.14 16.14 -35.95
N ASN A 33 23.49 16.99 -35.15
CA ASN A 33 22.11 16.76 -34.75
C ASN A 33 21.16 17.43 -35.76
N ALA A 34 20.11 16.73 -36.17
CA ALA A 34 19.10 17.24 -37.09
C ALA A 34 17.73 17.20 -36.43
N GLY A 35 17.04 18.34 -36.37
CA GLY A 35 15.83 18.54 -35.56
C GLY A 35 16.13 19.48 -34.39
N ASP A 36 15.33 19.42 -33.32
CA ASP A 36 15.35 20.45 -32.28
C ASP A 36 15.71 19.91 -30.89
N THR A 37 16.45 20.73 -30.14
CA THR A 37 16.76 20.51 -28.71
C THR A 37 17.45 19.16 -28.45
N ASN A 38 18.32 18.70 -29.33
CA ASN A 38 19.12 17.51 -29.07
C ASN A 38 20.43 17.87 -28.36
N THR A 39 20.89 16.98 -27.48
CA THR A 39 22.18 17.09 -26.80
C THR A 39 23.04 15.87 -27.11
N GLY A 40 24.20 16.09 -27.74
CA GLY A 40 25.18 15.05 -28.06
C GLY A 40 25.53 15.00 -29.54
N TRP A 41 25.65 13.80 -30.11
CA TRP A 41 26.15 13.61 -31.47
C TRP A 41 25.25 12.74 -32.34
N PHE A 42 25.06 13.13 -33.59
CA PHE A 42 24.34 12.34 -34.58
C PHE A 42 22.93 11.95 -34.13
N ASN A 43 22.16 12.87 -33.56
CA ASN A 43 20.77 12.56 -33.17
C ASN A 43 19.77 13.21 -34.14
N PRO A 44 19.23 12.48 -35.13
CA PRO A 44 18.06 12.89 -35.89
C PRO A 44 16.76 12.78 -35.10
N GLY A 45 15.92 13.80 -35.18
CA GLY A 45 14.68 13.93 -34.41
C GLY A 45 14.82 15.00 -33.33
N ASN A 46 14.00 14.95 -32.28
CA ASN A 46 13.92 16.00 -31.28
C ASN A 46 14.18 15.47 -29.87
N LEU A 47 14.70 16.36 -29.01
CA LEU A 47 14.85 16.09 -27.58
C LEU A 47 15.66 14.81 -27.29
N ASN A 48 16.61 14.39 -28.12
CA ASN A 48 17.46 13.25 -27.81
C ASN A 48 18.68 13.67 -26.99
N THR A 49 19.12 12.80 -26.08
CA THR A 49 20.36 12.92 -25.32
C THR A 49 21.27 11.73 -25.59
N GLY A 50 22.43 11.97 -26.17
CA GLY A 50 23.49 10.98 -26.34
C GLY A 50 23.99 10.87 -27.78
N ILE A 51 24.17 9.64 -28.29
CA ILE A 51 24.87 9.39 -29.56
C ILE A 51 24.02 8.57 -30.51
N ALA A 52 23.86 8.99 -31.76
CA ALA A 52 23.25 8.16 -32.81
C ALA A 52 21.81 7.72 -32.49
N ASN A 53 21.02 8.53 -31.77
CA ASN A 53 19.61 8.24 -31.53
C ASN A 53 18.74 8.81 -32.64
N THR A 54 17.91 7.98 -33.26
CA THR A 54 16.93 8.38 -34.28
C THR A 54 15.51 8.27 -33.73
N GLY A 55 14.72 9.32 -33.88
CA GLY A 55 13.38 9.45 -33.29
C GLY A 55 13.39 10.51 -32.19
N ASP A 56 12.41 10.50 -31.29
CA ASP A 56 12.24 11.57 -30.31
C ASP A 56 12.43 11.11 -28.85
N VAL A 57 13.00 11.98 -28.01
CA VAL A 57 13.08 11.82 -26.55
C VAL A 57 13.88 10.58 -26.10
N ASN A 58 14.92 10.19 -26.83
CA ASN A 58 15.77 9.06 -26.44
C ASN A 58 16.94 9.50 -25.55
N THR A 59 17.32 8.67 -24.59
CA THR A 59 18.50 8.82 -23.73
C THR A 59 19.44 7.63 -23.91
N GLY A 60 20.69 7.87 -24.29
CA GLY A 60 21.71 6.83 -24.47
C GLY A 60 22.25 6.81 -25.89
N GLY A 61 22.33 5.65 -26.56
CA GLY A 61 22.87 5.65 -27.91
C GLY A 61 22.49 4.52 -28.85
N PHE A 62 22.53 4.82 -30.14
CA PHE A 62 22.14 3.90 -31.22
C PHE A 62 20.69 3.41 -31.10
N ASN A 63 19.80 4.21 -30.51
CA ASN A 63 18.40 3.88 -30.40
C ASN A 63 17.64 4.30 -31.68
N GLN A 64 16.64 3.52 -32.06
CA GLN A 64 15.63 3.85 -33.06
C GLN A 64 14.24 3.77 -32.41
N GLY A 65 13.38 4.73 -32.72
CA GLY A 65 12.07 4.88 -32.10
C GLY A 65 12.06 6.03 -31.08
N ASN A 66 11.03 6.08 -30.26
CA ASN A 66 10.78 7.19 -29.34
C ASN A 66 10.87 6.76 -27.88
N LEU A 67 11.17 7.71 -26.99
CA LEU A 67 11.09 7.51 -25.54
C LEU A 67 12.01 6.40 -25.01
N ASN A 68 13.12 6.08 -25.66
CA ASN A 68 13.99 4.99 -25.18
C ASN A 68 15.04 5.46 -24.18
N ASN A 69 15.40 4.60 -23.24
CA ASN A 69 16.53 4.76 -22.33
C ASN A 69 17.49 3.57 -22.46
N GLY A 70 18.72 3.80 -22.90
CA GLY A 70 19.75 2.76 -23.01
C GLY A 70 20.40 2.75 -24.39
N PHE A 71 20.77 1.55 -24.85
CA PHE A 71 21.52 1.40 -26.10
C PHE A 71 20.90 0.35 -27.01
N PHE A 72 20.96 0.61 -28.32
CA PHE A 72 20.56 -0.32 -29.38
C PHE A 72 19.08 -0.73 -29.37
N TRP A 73 18.22 0.10 -28.77
CA TRP A 73 16.79 -0.08 -28.83
C TRP A 73 16.25 0.16 -30.25
N ARG A 74 15.19 -0.56 -30.63
CA ARG A 74 14.59 -0.45 -31.98
C ARG A 74 13.08 -0.19 -31.96
N GLY A 75 12.46 -0.19 -30.79
CA GLY A 75 11.05 0.13 -30.59
C GLY A 75 10.87 1.41 -29.80
N ASP A 76 9.66 1.65 -29.32
CA ASP A 76 9.34 2.81 -28.49
C ASP A 76 9.27 2.42 -27.01
N GLY A 77 9.66 3.33 -26.11
CA GLY A 77 9.50 3.21 -24.66
C GLY A 77 10.37 2.12 -24.00
N GLN A 78 11.50 1.78 -24.59
CA GLN A 78 12.37 0.70 -24.08
C GLN A 78 13.32 1.20 -22.99
N GLY A 79 13.61 0.35 -22.00
CA GLY A 79 14.62 0.60 -20.97
C GLY A 79 14.23 1.62 -19.89
N HIS A 80 12.94 1.89 -19.71
CA HIS A 80 12.45 2.63 -18.55
C HIS A 80 12.67 1.83 -17.26
N ALA A 81 13.31 2.46 -16.28
CA ALA A 81 13.48 1.90 -14.94
C ALA A 81 12.70 2.78 -13.95
N GLY A 82 11.76 2.16 -13.24
CA GLY A 82 11.05 2.75 -12.10
C GLY A 82 11.37 2.01 -10.81
N PHE A 83 11.17 2.67 -9.68
CA PHE A 83 11.34 2.07 -8.35
C PHE A 83 10.20 2.49 -7.44
N ASP A 84 9.50 1.51 -6.89
CA ASP A 84 8.41 1.71 -5.94
C ASP A 84 8.76 1.04 -4.61
N TYR A 85 8.84 1.82 -3.54
CA TYR A 85 9.03 1.32 -2.17
C TYR A 85 7.90 1.81 -1.26
N THR A 86 7.11 0.85 -0.79
CA THR A 86 5.96 1.07 0.09
C THR A 86 6.18 0.38 1.43
N LEU A 87 6.03 1.14 2.51
CA LEU A 87 5.99 0.58 3.86
C LEU A 87 4.54 0.25 4.21
N THR A 88 4.27 -1.01 4.55
CA THR A 88 2.96 -1.46 5.00
C THR A 88 3.01 -1.76 6.49
N ILE A 89 2.20 -1.05 7.29
CA ILE A 89 1.96 -1.39 8.69
C ILE A 89 0.75 -2.34 8.74
N PRO A 90 0.88 -3.59 9.21
CA PRO A 90 -0.24 -4.53 9.29
C PRO A 90 -1.36 -4.03 10.21
N ALA A 91 -2.58 -4.49 9.96
CA ALA A 91 -3.72 -4.19 10.83
C ALA A 91 -3.54 -4.76 12.24
N ILE A 92 -3.99 -4.01 13.26
CA ILE A 92 -4.07 -4.50 14.64
C ILE A 92 -5.53 -4.82 14.95
N ALA A 93 -5.82 -6.10 15.19
CA ALA A 93 -7.17 -6.55 15.57
C ALA A 93 -7.41 -6.35 17.08
N LEU A 94 -8.63 -5.94 17.43
CA LEU A 94 -9.10 -5.85 18.83
C LEU A 94 -10.07 -7.00 19.09
N ASN A 95 -9.57 -8.05 19.75
CA ASN A 95 -10.36 -9.20 20.16
C ASN A 95 -10.21 -9.38 21.68
N LEU A 96 -11.30 -9.21 22.42
CA LEU A 96 -11.37 -9.53 23.84
C LEU A 96 -12.49 -10.55 24.06
N ASP A 97 -12.11 -11.72 24.57
CA ASP A 97 -13.02 -12.82 24.94
C ASP A 97 -12.99 -12.97 26.46
N VAL A 98 -14.11 -12.65 27.12
CA VAL A 98 -14.27 -12.85 28.56
C VAL A 98 -15.36 -13.88 28.80
N LYS A 99 -14.98 -14.98 29.46
CA LYS A 99 -15.89 -16.06 29.87
C LYS A 99 -16.08 -16.03 31.38
N VAL A 100 -17.31 -15.81 31.81
CA VAL A 100 -17.68 -15.90 33.24
C VAL A 100 -18.48 -17.19 33.46
N PRO A 101 -17.97 -18.18 34.22
CA PRO A 101 -18.73 -19.37 34.54
C PRO A 101 -19.90 -19.00 35.47
N LEU A 102 -21.09 -19.53 35.19
CA LEU A 102 -22.28 -19.30 36.01
C LEU A 102 -22.86 -20.65 36.46
N ASP A 103 -22.90 -20.86 37.78
CA ASP A 103 -23.60 -21.98 38.41
C ASP A 103 -24.35 -21.45 39.63
N ILE A 104 -25.63 -21.13 39.45
CA ILE A 104 -26.49 -20.63 40.52
C ILE A 104 -27.58 -21.69 40.79
N PRO A 105 -27.42 -22.51 41.85
CA PRO A 105 -28.47 -23.42 42.28
C PRO A 105 -29.56 -22.68 43.06
N ILE A 106 -30.83 -22.92 42.71
CA ILE A 106 -32.02 -22.46 43.44
C ILE A 106 -32.74 -23.69 43.96
N THR A 107 -32.56 -23.98 45.25
CA THR A 107 -33.22 -25.10 45.92
C THR A 107 -34.31 -24.58 46.86
N GLY A 108 -35.50 -25.16 46.77
CA GLY A 108 -36.61 -24.91 47.71
C GLY A 108 -37.30 -26.22 48.11
N HIS A 109 -37.76 -26.29 49.36
CA HIS A 109 -38.53 -27.43 49.87
C HIS A 109 -39.84 -26.93 50.49
N LEU A 110 -40.97 -27.49 50.07
CA LEU A 110 -42.23 -27.32 50.76
C LEU A 110 -42.30 -28.42 51.82
N GLY A 111 -42.30 -28.04 53.10
CA GLY A 111 -42.11 -28.95 54.24
C GLY A 111 -43.12 -30.10 54.35
N ASP A 112 -42.82 -31.04 55.25
CA ASP A 112 -43.57 -32.28 55.43
C ASP A 112 -45.00 -32.05 55.97
N ILE A 113 -45.94 -32.86 55.46
CA ILE A 113 -47.28 -32.98 56.03
C ILE A 113 -47.24 -34.14 57.04
N VAL A 114 -47.42 -33.83 58.32
CA VAL A 114 -47.45 -34.83 59.40
C VAL A 114 -48.88 -35.02 59.89
N ILE A 115 -49.40 -36.22 59.72
CA ILE A 115 -50.61 -36.66 60.41
C ILE A 115 -50.16 -37.34 61.71
N GLY A 116 -50.52 -36.75 62.85
CA GLY A 116 -50.13 -37.25 64.17
C GLY A 116 -50.69 -38.65 64.46
N SER A 117 -50.07 -39.36 65.39
CA SER A 117 -50.58 -40.67 65.84
C SER A 117 -51.94 -40.52 66.51
N PHE A 118 -52.77 -41.54 66.34
CA PHE A 118 -54.05 -41.64 67.04
C PHE A 118 -54.33 -43.08 67.44
N THR A 119 -55.11 -43.23 68.50
CA THR A 119 -55.44 -44.54 69.09
C THR A 119 -56.92 -44.77 69.01
N ILE A 120 -57.33 -45.89 68.42
CA ILE A 120 -58.69 -46.39 68.49
C ILE A 120 -58.85 -47.10 69.84
N PRO A 121 -59.77 -46.65 70.71
CA PRO A 121 -59.95 -47.23 72.05
C PRO A 121 -60.34 -48.72 72.00
N THR A 122 -60.10 -49.43 73.10
CA THR A 122 -60.52 -50.82 73.29
C THR A 122 -62.04 -50.95 73.18
N LEU A 123 -62.51 -51.83 72.30
CA LEU A 123 -63.91 -52.23 72.25
C LEU A 123 -64.11 -53.46 73.13
N HIS A 124 -65.04 -53.37 74.07
CA HIS A 124 -65.45 -54.49 74.92
C HIS A 124 -66.68 -55.16 74.31
N LEU A 125 -66.57 -56.46 74.02
CA LEU A 125 -67.66 -57.26 73.49
C LEU A 125 -68.32 -58.02 74.65
N ASN A 126 -69.58 -57.71 74.94
CA ASN A 126 -70.35 -58.33 76.01
C ASN A 126 -71.63 -58.94 75.44
N GLY A 127 -71.59 -60.22 75.05
CA GLY A 127 -72.76 -60.97 74.59
C GLY A 127 -72.82 -62.37 75.20
N ASN A 128 -74.00 -63.01 75.16
CA ASN A 128 -74.28 -64.27 75.85
C ASN A 128 -73.39 -65.46 75.43
N ASN A 129 -72.77 -65.41 74.25
CA ASN A 129 -71.91 -66.48 73.71
C ASN A 129 -70.53 -66.00 73.22
N LEU A 130 -70.19 -64.71 73.37
CA LEU A 130 -68.88 -64.18 73.03
C LEU A 130 -68.54 -62.99 73.93
N THR A 131 -67.48 -63.15 74.72
CA THR A 131 -66.94 -62.12 75.62
C THR A 131 -65.45 -61.93 75.35
N GLY A 132 -65.01 -60.69 75.15
CA GLY A 132 -63.59 -60.39 74.90
C GLY A 132 -63.36 -58.92 74.57
N THR A 133 -62.10 -58.52 74.43
CA THR A 133 -61.72 -57.16 74.02
C THR A 133 -61.02 -57.17 72.67
N ILE A 134 -61.26 -56.12 71.89
CA ILE A 134 -60.51 -55.83 70.67
C ILE A 134 -59.91 -54.43 70.82
N GLY A 135 -58.58 -54.34 70.88
CA GLY A 135 -57.84 -53.08 70.92
C GLY A 135 -56.96 -52.89 72.17
N PRO A 136 -56.38 -51.70 72.37
CA PRO A 136 -56.51 -50.53 71.49
C PRO A 136 -55.64 -50.68 70.24
N ILE A 137 -56.07 -50.12 69.11
CA ILE A 137 -55.26 -50.08 67.89
C ILE A 137 -54.57 -48.72 67.85
N VAL A 138 -53.24 -48.72 67.93
CA VAL A 138 -52.42 -47.53 67.78
C VAL A 138 -52.01 -47.41 66.33
N VAL A 139 -52.27 -46.25 65.72
CA VAL A 139 -51.76 -45.90 64.39
C VAL A 139 -50.64 -44.91 64.59
N ASP A 140 -49.44 -45.28 64.13
CA ASP A 140 -48.26 -44.42 64.17
C ASP A 140 -48.43 -43.20 63.25
N PRO A 141 -47.66 -42.11 63.47
CA PRO A 141 -47.74 -40.92 62.64
C PRO A 141 -47.45 -41.26 61.18
N ILE A 142 -48.25 -40.70 60.28
CA ILE A 142 -48.02 -40.81 58.83
C ILE A 142 -47.37 -39.49 58.38
N THR A 143 -46.14 -39.57 57.91
CA THR A 143 -45.43 -38.43 57.31
C THR A 143 -45.44 -38.56 55.79
N ILE A 144 -45.87 -37.49 55.11
CA ILE A 144 -45.78 -37.36 53.66
C ILE A 144 -44.82 -36.21 53.39
N SER A 145 -43.65 -36.53 52.83
CA SER A 145 -42.67 -35.49 52.49
C SER A 145 -43.11 -34.70 51.26
N GLY A 146 -43.04 -33.37 51.36
CA GLY A 146 -43.45 -32.48 50.28
C GLY A 146 -42.45 -32.48 49.11
N PRO A 147 -42.88 -32.03 47.91
CA PRO A 147 -42.00 -32.00 46.75
C PRO A 147 -40.84 -31.02 46.94
N SER A 148 -39.65 -31.41 46.50
CA SER A 148 -38.51 -30.51 46.33
C SER A 148 -38.52 -29.89 44.94
N VAL A 149 -38.06 -28.64 44.86
CA VAL A 149 -37.85 -27.93 43.60
C VAL A 149 -36.37 -27.62 43.47
N ASP A 150 -35.77 -28.14 42.40
CA ASP A 150 -34.37 -27.93 42.04
C ASP A 150 -34.32 -27.21 40.69
N LEU A 151 -33.91 -25.95 40.70
CA LEU A 151 -33.69 -25.14 39.50
C LEU A 151 -32.24 -24.71 39.45
N HIS A 152 -31.54 -25.07 38.37
CA HIS A 152 -30.19 -24.58 38.08
C HIS A 152 -30.25 -23.47 37.03
N VAL A 153 -29.55 -22.35 37.29
CA VAL A 153 -29.31 -21.30 36.29
C VAL A 153 -27.82 -21.33 35.92
N GLY A 154 -27.53 -21.88 34.73
CA GLY A 154 -26.18 -22.25 34.29
C GLY A 154 -25.76 -23.65 34.73
N GLY A 155 -24.86 -24.30 34.00
CA GLY A 155 -24.38 -25.66 34.24
C GLY A 155 -22.89 -25.88 33.94
N ALA A 156 -22.40 -27.10 34.16
CA ALA A 156 -20.98 -27.44 33.95
C ALA A 156 -20.54 -27.20 32.50
N GLY A 157 -19.77 -26.13 32.27
CA GLY A 157 -19.31 -25.70 30.95
C GLY A 157 -20.12 -24.56 30.34
N GLU A 158 -21.16 -24.07 31.02
CA GLU A 158 -21.93 -22.90 30.58
C GLU A 158 -21.28 -21.62 31.12
N SER A 159 -20.86 -20.74 30.21
CA SER A 159 -20.30 -19.43 30.54
C SER A 159 -21.13 -18.34 29.88
N LEU A 160 -21.42 -17.27 30.61
CA LEU A 160 -21.87 -16.04 29.98
C LEU A 160 -20.71 -15.48 29.16
N GLN A 161 -20.88 -15.43 27.83
CA GLN A 161 -19.86 -14.93 26.91
C GLN A 161 -20.08 -13.45 26.64
N LEU A 162 -19.05 -12.64 26.90
CA LEU A 162 -18.99 -11.24 26.50
C LEU A 162 -17.93 -11.12 25.41
N GLY A 163 -18.39 -11.11 24.15
CA GLY A 163 -17.53 -10.87 22.99
C GLY A 163 -17.51 -9.39 22.63
N ILE A 164 -16.34 -8.76 22.73
CA ILE A 164 -16.12 -7.42 22.15
C ILE A 164 -15.24 -7.60 20.93
N SER A 165 -15.87 -7.50 19.75
CA SER A 165 -15.20 -7.45 18.45
C SER A 165 -15.46 -6.08 17.82
N GLY A 166 -14.39 -5.36 17.49
CA GLY A 166 -14.46 -4.08 16.79
C GLY A 166 -13.60 -4.11 15.52
N PRO A 167 -13.82 -3.17 14.58
CA PRO A 167 -12.92 -3.03 13.45
C PRO A 167 -11.51 -2.75 13.99
N GLY A 168 -10.57 -3.63 13.67
CA GLY A 168 -9.16 -3.36 13.93
C GLY A 168 -8.72 -2.06 13.25
N VAL A 169 -7.71 -1.41 13.80
CA VAL A 169 -7.08 -0.28 13.09
C VAL A 169 -6.28 -0.87 11.94
N GLY A 170 -6.83 -0.72 10.74
CA GLY A 170 -6.41 -1.36 9.49
C GLY A 170 -5.20 -0.68 8.83
N PRO A 171 -4.61 -1.35 7.83
CA PRO A 171 -3.21 -1.17 7.49
C PRO A 171 -2.95 0.23 6.95
N VAL A 172 -1.92 0.87 7.50
CA VAL A 172 -1.43 2.15 7.01
C VAL A 172 -0.38 1.88 5.95
N VAL A 173 -0.67 2.26 4.71
CA VAL A 173 0.28 2.22 3.59
C VAL A 173 0.94 3.59 3.49
N ILE A 174 2.25 3.63 3.69
CA ILE A 174 3.04 4.85 3.54
C ILE A 174 3.90 4.68 2.27
N PRO A 175 3.63 5.45 1.19
CA PRO A 175 4.54 5.50 0.06
C PRO A 175 5.84 6.18 0.51
N VAL A 176 6.96 5.46 0.45
CA VAL A 176 8.25 5.95 0.96
C VAL A 176 9.09 6.55 -0.17
N LEU A 177 9.06 5.94 -1.36
CA LEU A 177 9.73 6.47 -2.55
C LEU A 177 9.06 5.90 -3.80
N GLN A 178 8.68 6.78 -4.72
CA GLN A 178 8.12 6.42 -6.02
C GLN A 178 8.91 7.15 -7.11
N VAL A 179 9.64 6.40 -7.93
CA VAL A 179 10.32 6.91 -9.12
C VAL A 179 9.58 6.34 -10.33
N ALA A 180 8.84 7.18 -11.02
CA ALA A 180 8.07 6.78 -12.19
C ALA A 180 9.00 6.33 -13.32
N ALA A 181 8.65 5.20 -13.95
CA ALA A 181 9.31 4.74 -15.16
C ALA A 181 8.98 5.71 -16.32
N GLY A 182 10.01 6.29 -16.95
CA GLY A 182 9.82 7.25 -18.04
C GLY A 182 11.12 7.59 -18.78
N PRO A 183 11.05 8.49 -19.78
CA PRO A 183 12.20 8.90 -20.57
C PRO A 183 13.19 9.72 -19.75
N GLY A 184 14.49 9.51 -19.99
CA GLY A 184 15.56 10.05 -19.17
C GLY A 184 15.61 9.44 -17.77
N VAL A 185 16.55 9.91 -16.95
CA VAL A 185 16.79 9.39 -15.61
C VAL A 185 16.76 10.53 -14.61
N GLY A 186 15.86 10.44 -13.63
CA GLY A 186 15.73 11.45 -12.57
C GLY A 186 15.20 12.80 -13.05
N ASN A 187 14.51 12.84 -14.19
CA ASN A 187 13.86 14.06 -14.69
C ASN A 187 12.61 14.36 -13.86
N SER A 188 12.47 15.60 -13.41
CA SER A 188 11.30 16.18 -12.74
C SER A 188 10.81 17.40 -13.53
N THR A 189 10.49 17.15 -14.80
CA THR A 189 10.01 18.17 -15.75
C THR A 189 8.51 18.07 -15.97
N GLY A 190 7.84 19.20 -16.27
CA GLY A 190 6.42 19.22 -16.62
C GLY A 190 6.14 18.64 -18.01
N GLY A 191 7.11 18.71 -18.93
CA GLY A 191 7.07 18.03 -20.23
C GLY A 191 7.92 16.76 -20.25
N VAL A 192 7.76 15.94 -21.30
CA VAL A 192 8.62 14.77 -21.55
C VAL A 192 10.05 15.22 -21.89
N SER A 193 11.04 14.66 -21.21
CA SER A 193 12.45 15.06 -21.32
C SER A 193 13.37 13.84 -21.42
N SER A 194 14.44 13.95 -22.20
CA SER A 194 15.51 12.94 -22.22
C SER A 194 16.73 13.39 -21.40
N GLY A 195 17.70 12.51 -21.19
CA GLY A 195 18.90 12.82 -20.44
C GLY A 195 18.70 12.66 -18.94
N PHE A 196 19.38 13.47 -18.13
CA PHE A 196 19.56 13.20 -16.71
C PHE A 196 19.24 14.42 -15.85
N PHE A 197 18.44 14.21 -14.80
CA PHE A 197 18.22 15.18 -13.72
C PHE A 197 17.74 16.57 -14.18
N ASN A 198 16.91 16.63 -15.22
CA ASN A 198 16.29 17.87 -15.66
C ASN A 198 15.11 18.23 -14.76
N SER A 199 14.84 19.53 -14.56
CA SER A 199 13.73 20.02 -13.76
C SER A 199 13.15 21.33 -14.30
N GLY A 200 11.84 21.55 -14.12
CA GLY A 200 11.15 22.76 -14.59
C GLY A 200 9.85 22.45 -15.34
N SER A 201 9.12 23.47 -15.79
CA SER A 201 7.77 23.28 -16.36
C SER A 201 7.74 22.75 -17.81
N GLY A 202 8.86 22.77 -18.53
CA GLY A 202 8.94 22.37 -19.94
C GLY A 202 9.73 21.08 -20.18
N SER A 203 9.89 20.70 -21.45
CA SER A 203 10.76 19.59 -21.88
C SER A 203 12.22 20.01 -21.99
N ALA A 204 13.15 19.08 -21.77
CA ALA A 204 14.58 19.31 -21.91
C ALA A 204 15.34 18.07 -22.42
N SER A 205 16.55 18.28 -22.91
CA SER A 205 17.54 17.22 -23.19
C SER A 205 18.90 17.60 -22.59
N GLY A 206 19.73 16.61 -22.27
CA GLY A 206 21.06 16.82 -21.69
C GLY A 206 21.13 16.48 -20.21
N PHE A 207 21.84 17.29 -19.42
CA PHE A 207 22.12 17.00 -18.02
C PHE A 207 21.82 18.21 -17.15
N GLY A 208 21.06 18.01 -16.07
CA GLY A 208 20.91 18.98 -14.98
C GLY A 208 20.27 20.29 -15.40
N ASN A 209 19.38 20.30 -16.41
CA ASN A 209 18.70 21.52 -16.80
C ASN A 209 17.73 21.96 -15.69
N VAL A 210 17.69 23.26 -15.38
CA VAL A 210 16.77 23.84 -14.39
C VAL A 210 16.04 25.01 -15.03
N GLY A 211 14.70 24.97 -15.02
CA GLY A 211 13.83 25.98 -15.61
C GLY A 211 13.00 25.45 -16.78
N GLY A 212 11.81 26.02 -17.00
CA GLY A 212 10.93 25.61 -18.09
C GLY A 212 11.38 26.18 -19.43
N VAL A 213 11.40 25.36 -20.48
CA VAL A 213 11.49 25.83 -21.87
C VAL A 213 10.14 26.45 -22.23
N LEU A 214 9.99 27.75 -21.97
CA LEU A 214 9.04 28.57 -22.72
C LEU A 214 9.79 29.12 -23.93
N GLY A 215 9.17 28.98 -25.11
CA GLY A 215 9.82 29.09 -26.41
C GLY A 215 10.73 30.32 -26.61
N GLY A 216 11.77 30.11 -27.43
CA GLY A 216 12.51 31.19 -28.09
C GLY A 216 13.13 32.23 -27.15
N GLY A 217 14.10 31.85 -26.33
CA GLY A 217 14.92 32.83 -25.62
C GLY A 217 15.64 32.27 -24.41
N ILE A 218 16.96 32.16 -24.52
CA ILE A 218 17.98 32.22 -23.45
C ILE A 218 17.61 31.47 -22.15
N LEU A 219 18.21 30.29 -21.97
CA LEU A 219 18.38 29.69 -20.65
C LEU A 219 19.45 30.48 -19.86
N VAL A 220 19.02 31.39 -18.98
CA VAL A 220 19.79 31.75 -17.76
C VAL A 220 19.40 30.76 -16.66
N GLY A 221 19.70 29.49 -16.90
CA GLY A 221 19.80 28.45 -15.90
C GLY A 221 21.27 28.08 -15.84
N LEU A 222 21.85 28.03 -14.65
CA LEU A 222 23.25 27.70 -14.41
C LEU A 222 23.60 26.39 -15.15
N ARG A 223 24.15 26.50 -16.37
CA ARG A 223 24.74 25.36 -17.06
C ARG A 223 25.89 24.90 -16.18
N VAL A 224 25.70 23.82 -15.44
CA VAL A 224 26.84 23.01 -15.00
C VAL A 224 27.44 22.48 -16.29
N ARG A 225 28.45 23.20 -16.81
CA ARG A 225 29.21 22.82 -18.00
C ARG A 225 29.93 21.50 -17.68
N GLY A 226 29.27 20.39 -17.98
CA GLY A 226 29.87 19.06 -17.96
C GLY A 226 30.88 18.97 -19.09
N MET A 227 32.13 19.27 -18.76
CA MET A 227 33.31 19.08 -19.59
C MET A 227 33.50 17.59 -19.88
N TRP A 228 33.18 17.16 -21.12
CA TRP A 228 33.70 15.93 -21.69
C TRP A 228 34.22 16.22 -23.09
N GLY A 229 35.36 16.90 -23.14
CA GLY A 229 36.25 16.90 -24.29
C GLY A 229 37.53 16.19 -23.85
N VAL A 230 37.67 14.90 -24.15
CA VAL A 230 38.99 14.28 -24.19
C VAL A 230 39.66 14.80 -25.46
N GLY A 231 40.40 15.88 -25.34
CA GLY A 231 41.17 16.45 -26.43
C GLY A 231 42.41 15.59 -26.69
N PHE A 232 42.46 14.92 -27.84
CA PHE A 232 43.76 14.59 -28.43
C PHE A 232 44.28 15.87 -29.08
N GLY A 233 45.33 16.44 -28.47
CA GLY A 233 46.02 17.61 -28.99
C GLY A 233 46.65 17.29 -30.34
N GLY A 234 46.09 17.85 -31.40
CA GLY A 234 46.76 17.98 -32.70
C GLY A 234 47.63 19.23 -32.68
N VAL A 235 48.95 19.03 -32.75
CA VAL A 235 49.96 20.08 -32.90
C VAL A 235 49.74 20.80 -34.24
N GLU A 236 49.65 22.12 -34.19
CA GLU A 236 49.62 23.00 -35.35
C GLU A 236 51.05 23.22 -35.88
N PRO A 237 51.36 22.98 -37.16
CA PRO A 237 52.55 23.51 -37.78
C PRO A 237 52.28 24.92 -38.31
N ARG A 238 53.21 25.80 -37.94
CA ARG A 238 53.41 27.23 -38.24
C ARG A 238 52.91 27.76 -39.57
#